data_AF-A0A974SL31-F1
#
_entry.id   AF-A0A974SL31-F1
#
_cell.length_a   1.000
_cell.length_b   1.000
_cell.length_c   1.000
_cell.angle_alpha   90.00
_cell.angle_beta   90.00
_cell.angle_gamma   90.00
#
_symmetry.space_group_name_H-M   'P 1'
#
loop_
_entity.id
_entity.type
_entity.pdbx_description
1 polymer ?
#
loop_
_entity_poly.entity_id
_entity_poly.type
_entity_poly.pdbx_seq_one_letter_code
_entity_poly.pdbx_strand_id
1 'polypeptide(L)'
;MRAPQATPIKELRAQVEQGRAPRPLFTRLSQQVSRYAGKPATFVGAMGVIVAWGLTGPLFGFNDTWQLIINTSTTIVTFLMVFLIQNSQNRDTAALQIKLDELIARLDGPREVLLDLEDLDEEALERLRLEYALLADKARARGDAGARPEPASPAPDTTGRRTP
;
A
#
# COMPACT_ATOMS: atom_id res chain seq x y z
N MET A 1 -12.16 -35.45 31.26
CA MET A 1 -11.57 -34.69 30.14
C MET A 1 -12.68 -34.39 29.14
N ARG A 2 -13.12 -33.14 29.01
CA ARG A 2 -14.16 -32.73 28.06
C ARG A 2 -13.45 -32.16 26.83
N ALA A 3 -13.64 -32.78 25.67
CA ALA A 3 -13.04 -32.30 24.42
C ALA A 3 -13.60 -30.90 24.06
N PRO A 4 -12.78 -29.98 23.53
CA PRO A 4 -13.26 -28.69 23.04
C PRO A 4 -14.16 -28.93 21.82
N GLN A 5 -15.44 -28.59 21.93
CA GLN A 5 -16.39 -28.66 20.82
C GLN A 5 -16.08 -27.50 19.86
N ALA A 6 -15.70 -27.84 18.63
CA ALA A 6 -15.50 -26.87 17.56
C ALA A 6 -16.84 -26.16 17.27
N THR A 7 -16.90 -24.86 17.53
CA THR A 7 -18.09 -24.04 17.32
C THR A 7 -18.46 -24.06 15.83
N PRO A 8 -19.68 -24.47 15.44
CA PRO A 8 -20.10 -24.48 14.04
C PRO A 8 -19.96 -23.09 13.42
N ILE A 9 -19.39 -22.99 12.21
CA ILE A 9 -19.17 -21.71 11.49
C ILE A 9 -20.43 -20.82 11.44
N LYS A 10 -21.62 -21.44 11.47
CA LYS A 10 -22.91 -20.73 11.53
C LYS A 10 -23.08 -19.90 12.81
N GLU A 11 -22.64 -20.41 13.95
CA GLU A 11 -22.70 -19.74 15.24
C GLU A 11 -21.66 -18.62 15.33
N LEU A 12 -20.46 -18.84 14.80
CA LEU A 12 -19.43 -17.80 14.66
C LEU A 12 -19.93 -16.64 13.77
N ARG A 13 -20.56 -16.95 12.64
CA ARG A 13 -21.15 -15.93 11.76
C ARG A 13 -22.27 -15.16 12.46
N ALA A 14 -23.15 -15.85 13.18
CA ALA A 14 -24.25 -15.22 13.92
C ALA A 14 -23.75 -14.30 15.04
N GLN A 15 -22.70 -14.69 15.76
CA GLN A 15 -22.07 -13.85 16.79
C GLN A 15 -21.38 -12.61 16.20
N VAL A 16 -20.71 -12.76 15.06
CA VAL A 16 -20.10 -11.63 14.32
C VAL A 16 -21.15 -10.66 13.77
N GLU A 17 -22.31 -11.16 13.32
CA GLU A 17 -23.42 -10.32 12.87
C GLU A 17 -24.13 -9.61 14.03
N GLN A 18 -24.30 -10.28 15.17
CA GLN A 18 -24.92 -9.71 16.38
C GLN A 18 -24.05 -8.65 17.07
N GLY A 19 -22.73 -8.72 16.96
CA GLY A 19 -21.78 -7.75 17.53
C GLY A 19 -21.47 -6.54 16.65
N ARG A 20 -22.03 -6.45 15.44
CA ARG A 20 -21.69 -5.37 14.49
C ARG A 20 -22.45 -4.10 14.84
N ALA A 21 -21.85 -3.25 15.68
CA ALA A 21 -22.32 -1.90 15.90
C ALA A 21 -22.55 -1.18 14.56
N PRO A 22 -23.63 -0.38 14.41
CA PRO A 22 -23.90 0.36 13.18
C PRO A 22 -22.65 1.16 12.82
N ARG A 23 -22.25 1.11 11.53
CA ARG A 23 -21.05 1.82 11.06
C ARG A 23 -21.14 3.29 11.55
N PRO A 24 -20.11 3.79 12.25
CA PRO A 24 -20.10 5.16 12.74
C PRO A 24 -20.46 6.12 11.61
N LEU A 25 -21.22 7.19 11.91
CA LEU A 25 -21.61 8.19 10.92
C LEU A 25 -20.39 8.73 10.17
N PHE A 26 -19.28 8.94 10.87
CA PHE A 26 -17.99 9.30 10.30
C PHE A 26 -17.52 8.28 9.24
N THR A 27 -17.55 6.98 9.53
CA THR A 27 -17.15 5.93 8.58
C THR A 27 -18.04 5.92 7.33
N ARG A 28 -19.35 6.16 7.46
CA ARG A 28 -20.26 6.26 6.31
C ARG A 28 -19.98 7.49 5.46
N LEU A 29 -19.78 8.65 6.10
CA LEU A 29 -19.44 9.91 5.43
C LEU A 29 -18.10 9.81 4.71
N SER A 30 -17.05 9.34 5.38
CA SER A 30 -15.72 9.16 4.77
C SER A 30 -15.77 8.20 3.58
N GLN A 31 -16.51 7.10 3.67
CA GLN A 31 -16.66 6.16 2.54
C GLN A 31 -17.39 6.79 1.35
N GLN A 32 -18.43 7.58 1.60
CA GLN A 32 -19.16 8.29 0.53
C GLN A 32 -18.28 9.36 -0.10
N VAL A 33 -17.63 10.20 0.71
CA VAL A 33 -16.76 11.27 0.22
C VAL A 33 -15.59 10.69 -0.58
N SER A 34 -14.88 9.67 -0.08
CA SER A 34 -13.79 9.01 -0.84
C SER A 34 -14.29 8.46 -2.18
N ARG A 35 -15.47 7.83 -2.20
CA ARG A 35 -16.05 7.25 -3.42
C ARG A 35 -16.44 8.31 -4.45
N TYR A 36 -16.88 9.49 -4.02
CA TYR A 36 -17.19 10.59 -4.93
C TYR A 36 -15.95 11.37 -5.32
N ALA A 37 -15.04 11.66 -4.39
CA ALA A 37 -13.80 12.39 -4.63
C ALA A 37 -12.90 11.71 -5.68
N GLY A 38 -12.87 10.38 -5.73
CA GLY A 38 -12.09 9.63 -6.71
C GLY A 38 -12.67 9.55 -8.13
N LYS A 39 -13.87 10.10 -8.39
CA LYS A 39 -14.50 10.03 -9.73
C LYS A 39 -14.10 11.22 -10.61
N PRO A 40 -13.71 11.01 -11.88
CA PRO A 40 -13.38 12.09 -12.81
C PRO A 40 -14.50 13.13 -12.99
N ALA A 41 -15.77 12.70 -12.99
CA ALA A 41 -16.91 13.59 -13.12
C ALA A 41 -17.03 14.60 -11.95
N THR A 42 -16.61 14.20 -10.74
CA THR A 42 -16.62 15.07 -9.56
C THR A 42 -15.57 16.16 -9.67
N PHE A 43 -14.40 15.85 -10.25
CA PHE A 43 -13.36 16.85 -10.53
C PHE A 43 -13.84 17.91 -11.52
N VAL A 44 -14.49 17.48 -12.62
CA VAL A 44 -15.09 18.41 -13.59
C VAL A 44 -16.16 19.29 -12.94
N GLY A 45 -17.01 18.71 -12.08
CA GLY A 45 -17.98 19.47 -11.31
C GLY A 45 -17.35 20.50 -10.38
N ALA A 46 -16.31 20.12 -9.62
CA ALA A 46 -15.57 21.02 -8.74
C ALA A 46 -14.91 22.17 -9.53
N MET A 47 -14.34 21.87 -10.69
CA MET A 47 -13.79 22.90 -11.59
C MET A 47 -14.88 23.87 -12.07
N GLY A 48 -16.06 23.36 -12.42
CA GLY A 48 -17.21 24.18 -12.79
C GLY A 48 -17.65 25.12 -11.66
N VAL A 49 -17.63 24.65 -10.42
CA VAL A 49 -17.92 25.48 -9.23
C VAL A 49 -16.89 26.60 -9.07
N ILE A 50 -15.60 26.31 -9.25
CA ILE A 50 -14.53 27.33 -9.17
C ILE A 50 -14.69 28.37 -10.28
N VAL A 51 -15.00 27.95 -11.51
CA VAL A 51 -15.26 28.87 -12.63
C VAL A 51 -16.49 29.73 -12.36
N ALA A 52 -17.60 29.14 -11.92
CA ALA A 52 -18.82 29.86 -11.58
C ALA A 52 -18.56 30.89 -10.47
N TRP A 53 -17.78 30.53 -9.46
CA TRP A 53 -17.35 31.46 -8.41
C TRP A 53 -16.52 32.62 -8.96
N GLY A 54 -15.52 32.34 -9.82
CA GLY A 54 -14.72 33.37 -10.47
C GLY A 54 -15.57 34.35 -11.29
N LEU A 55 -16.60 33.84 -11.98
CA LEU A 55 -17.53 34.65 -12.77
C LEU A 55 -18.47 35.52 -11.94
N THR A 56 -18.73 35.19 -10.67
CA THR A 56 -19.48 36.08 -9.76
C THR A 56 -18.61 37.18 -9.17
N GLY A 57 -17.27 37.04 -9.19
CA GLY A 57 -16.32 38.03 -8.67
C GLY A 57 -16.51 39.47 -9.19
N PRO A 58 -16.72 39.71 -10.50
CA PRO A 58 -16.98 41.05 -11.04
C PRO A 58 -18.23 41.71 -10.46
N LEU A 59 -19.26 40.95 -10.09
CA LEU A 59 -20.48 41.49 -9.48
C LEU A 59 -20.23 42.05 -8.06
N PHE A 60 -19.22 41.52 -7.37
CA PHE A 60 -18.84 41.91 -6.01
C PHE A 60 -17.56 42.77 -5.97
N GLY A 61 -17.04 43.17 -7.13
CA GLY A 61 -15.84 44.01 -7.24
C GLY A 61 -14.56 43.35 -6.73
N PHE A 62 -14.49 42.01 -6.69
CA PHE A 62 -13.33 41.24 -6.20
C PHE A 62 -12.81 41.68 -4.82
N ASN A 63 -13.71 42.13 -3.94
CA ASN A 63 -13.36 42.68 -2.63
C ASN A 63 -12.78 41.63 -1.67
N ASP A 64 -12.24 42.10 -0.54
CA ASP A 64 -11.60 41.25 0.46
C ASP A 64 -12.54 40.18 1.02
N THR A 65 -13.84 40.50 1.20
CA THR A 65 -14.85 39.55 1.67
C THR A 65 -15.07 38.41 0.67
N TRP A 66 -15.10 38.71 -0.63
CA TRP A 66 -15.24 37.72 -1.69
C TRP A 66 -14.05 36.76 -1.71
N GLN A 67 -12.82 37.26 -1.58
CA GLN A 67 -11.63 36.41 -1.50
C GLN A 67 -11.57 35.61 -0.18
N LEU A 68 -11.96 36.23 0.93
CA LEU A 68 -11.95 35.60 2.25
C LEU A 68 -12.86 34.38 2.28
N ILE A 69 -14.07 34.47 1.72
CA ILE A 69 -15.03 33.36 1.71
C ILE A 69 -14.43 32.11 1.07
N ILE A 70 -13.80 32.22 -0.11
CA ILE A 70 -13.24 31.05 -0.79
C ILE A 70 -11.99 30.50 -0.08
N ASN A 71 -11.12 31.38 0.43
CA ASN A 71 -9.91 30.98 1.15
C ASN A 71 -10.26 30.24 2.46
N THR A 72 -11.17 30.80 3.25
CA THR A 72 -11.63 30.19 4.50
C THR A 72 -12.38 28.88 4.25
N SER A 73 -13.28 28.85 3.26
CA SER A 73 -14.05 27.63 2.93
C SER A 73 -13.13 26.50 2.47
N THR A 74 -12.18 26.78 1.58
CA THR A 74 -11.26 25.78 1.05
C THR A 74 -10.35 25.25 2.14
N THR A 75 -9.91 26.10 3.07
CA THR A 75 -9.10 25.70 4.23
C THR A 75 -9.85 24.73 5.12
N ILE A 76 -11.11 25.04 5.48
CA ILE A 76 -11.95 24.14 6.30
C ILE A 76 -12.17 22.81 5.58
N VAL A 77 -12.55 22.84 4.30
CA VAL A 77 -12.76 21.63 3.51
C VAL A 77 -11.50 20.78 3.45
N THR A 78 -10.34 21.41 3.21
CA THR A 78 -9.05 20.71 3.15
C THR A 78 -8.68 20.09 4.49
N PHE A 79 -8.86 20.83 5.59
CA PHE A 79 -8.62 20.32 6.93
C PHE A 79 -9.48 19.09 7.23
N LEU A 80 -10.78 19.14 6.90
CA LEU A 80 -11.67 17.98 7.02
C LEU A 80 -11.24 16.84 6.08
N MET A 81 -10.85 17.15 4.85
CA MET A 81 -10.41 16.18 3.84
C MET A 81 -9.23 15.35 4.33
N VAL A 82 -8.28 15.94 5.07
CA VAL A 82 -7.14 15.20 5.67
C VAL A 82 -7.65 14.08 6.57
N PHE A 83 -8.60 14.34 7.46
CA PHE A 83 -9.17 13.29 8.32
C PHE A 83 -9.94 12.23 7.52
N LEU A 84 -10.67 12.65 6.48
CA LEU A 84 -11.41 11.70 5.62
C LEU A 84 -10.45 10.78 4.85
N ILE A 85 -9.38 11.35 4.30
CA ILE A 85 -8.32 10.62 3.59
C ILE A 85 -7.63 9.67 4.56
N GLN A 86 -7.19 10.14 5.74
CA GLN A 86 -6.55 9.30 6.76
C GLN A 86 -7.46 8.15 7.19
N ASN A 87 -8.75 8.39 7.40
CA ASN A 87 -9.69 7.32 7.74
C ASN A 87 -9.85 6.30 6.60
N SER A 88 -9.88 6.76 5.34
CA SER A 88 -9.93 5.85 4.19
C SER A 88 -8.64 5.03 4.09
N GLN A 89 -7.49 5.71 4.17
CA GLN A 89 -6.15 5.13 4.08
C GLN A 89 -5.91 4.11 5.19
N ASN A 90 -6.19 4.44 6.46
CA ASN A 90 -6.03 3.50 7.58
C ASN A 90 -6.81 2.20 7.37
N ARG A 91 -8.00 2.31 6.77
CA ARG A 91 -8.85 1.15 6.50
C ARG A 91 -8.33 0.31 5.31
N ASP A 92 -7.80 0.97 4.29
CA ASP A 92 -7.23 0.31 3.11
C ASP A 92 -5.90 -0.38 3.48
N THR A 93 -5.08 0.22 4.34
CA THR A 93 -3.86 -0.39 4.91
C THR A 93 -4.17 -1.66 5.70
N ALA A 94 -5.15 -1.61 6.61
CA ALA A 94 -5.56 -2.80 7.38
C ALA A 94 -6.06 -3.94 6.48
N ALA A 95 -6.79 -3.61 5.41
CA ALA A 95 -7.26 -4.60 4.44
C ALA A 95 -6.11 -5.18 3.59
N LEU A 96 -5.05 -4.41 3.34
CA LEU A 96 -3.84 -4.89 2.67
C LEU A 96 -3.07 -5.85 3.57
N GLN A 97 -2.85 -5.52 4.85
CA GLN A 97 -2.19 -6.40 5.81
C GLN A 97 -2.87 -7.78 5.88
N ILE A 98 -4.19 -7.83 6.08
CA ILE A 98 -4.95 -9.10 6.13
C ILE A 98 -4.78 -9.93 4.84
N LYS A 99 -4.74 -9.27 3.68
CA LYS A 99 -4.54 -9.97 2.39
C LYS A 99 -3.11 -10.52 2.25
N LEU A 100 -2.12 -9.80 2.76
CA LEU A 100 -0.73 -10.25 2.80
C LEU A 100 -0.58 -11.41 3.77
N ASP A 101 -1.19 -11.33 4.96
CA ASP A 101 -1.18 -12.40 5.96
C ASP A 101 -1.79 -13.69 5.40
N GLU A 102 -2.92 -13.60 4.69
CA GLU A 102 -3.54 -14.75 4.02
C GLU A 102 -2.64 -15.33 2.91
N LEU A 103 -1.91 -14.49 2.17
CA LEU A 103 -0.97 -14.96 1.14
C LEU A 103 0.24 -15.65 1.77
N ILE A 104 0.77 -15.10 2.87
CA ILE A 104 1.86 -15.70 3.65
C ILE A 104 1.42 -17.04 4.25
N ALA A 105 0.20 -17.10 4.80
CA ALA A 105 -0.36 -18.31 5.39
C ALA A 105 -0.56 -19.46 4.37
N ARG A 106 -0.72 -19.15 3.08
CA ARG A 106 -0.86 -20.14 2.00
C ARG A 106 0.44 -20.51 1.29
N LEU A 107 1.54 -19.82 1.58
CA LEU A 107 2.86 -20.18 1.09
C LEU A 107 3.42 -21.32 1.96
N ASP A 108 3.28 -22.57 1.51
CA ASP A 108 3.87 -23.74 2.15
C ASP A 108 5.41 -23.63 2.20
N GLY A 109 5.94 -23.21 3.35
CA GLY A 109 7.37 -23.12 3.64
C GLY A 109 7.64 -22.70 5.10
N PRO A 110 8.79 -23.08 5.70
CA PRO A 110 9.02 -22.98 7.15
C PRO A 110 9.07 -21.51 7.58
N ARG A 111 7.96 -20.95 8.09
CA ARG A 111 7.87 -19.51 8.27
C ARG A 111 6.85 -19.01 9.30
N GLU A 112 6.84 -19.66 10.47
CA GLU A 112 6.24 -19.12 11.69
C GLU A 112 6.84 -17.75 12.11
N VAL A 113 8.01 -17.39 11.56
CA VAL A 113 8.79 -16.18 11.91
C VAL A 113 8.39 -14.92 11.11
N LEU A 114 7.65 -15.02 10.00
CA LEU A 114 7.27 -13.84 9.20
C LEU A 114 5.91 -13.23 9.55
N LEU A 115 5.08 -13.92 10.34
CA LEU A 115 3.72 -13.48 10.66
C LEU A 115 3.69 -12.29 11.64
N ASP A 116 4.84 -11.86 12.14
CA ASP A 116 4.94 -10.79 13.14
C ASP A 116 6.27 -9.99 13.04
N LEU A 117 6.64 -9.57 11.83
CA LEU A 117 7.82 -8.71 11.62
C LEU A 117 7.70 -7.33 12.28
N GLU A 118 6.48 -6.88 12.57
CA GLU A 118 6.20 -5.55 13.12
C GLU A 118 6.44 -5.50 14.64
N ASP A 119 6.24 -6.60 15.37
CA ASP A 119 6.52 -6.73 16.81
C ASP A 119 7.80 -7.54 17.14
N LEU A 120 8.61 -7.90 16.13
CA LEU A 120 9.88 -8.61 16.34
C LEU A 120 10.97 -7.69 16.92
N ASP A 121 11.58 -8.11 18.03
CA ASP A 121 12.75 -7.45 18.62
C ASP A 121 13.92 -7.33 17.62
N GLU A 122 14.71 -6.27 17.75
CA GLU A 122 15.82 -5.93 16.83
C GLU A 122 16.81 -7.09 16.63
N GLU A 123 17.11 -7.86 17.67
CA GLU A 123 18.00 -9.04 17.58
C GLU A 123 17.41 -10.16 16.71
N ALA A 124 16.10 -10.36 16.75
CA ALA A 124 15.43 -11.38 15.96
C ALA A 124 15.35 -10.95 14.48
N LEU A 125 15.16 -9.65 14.23
CA LEU A 125 15.24 -9.06 12.90
C LEU A 125 16.64 -9.22 12.28
N GLU A 126 17.69 -8.99 13.07
CA GLU A 126 19.08 -9.15 12.65
C GLU A 126 19.41 -10.61 12.28
N ARG A 127 18.96 -11.57 13.09
CA ARG A 127 19.13 -13.01 12.82
C ARG A 127 18.45 -13.41 11.52
N LEU A 128 17.24 -12.92 11.30
CA LEU A 128 16.48 -13.19 10.09
C LEU A 128 17.17 -12.60 8.84
N ARG A 129 17.67 -11.35 8.92
CA ARG A 129 18.49 -10.73 7.86
C ARG A 129 19.69 -11.60 7.50
N LEU A 130 20.40 -12.10 8.52
CA LEU A 130 21.58 -12.96 8.35
C LEU A 130 21.23 -14.28 7.67
N GLU A 131 20.11 -14.91 8.06
CA GLU A 131 19.64 -16.15 7.45
C GLU A 131 19.29 -15.97 5.96
N TYR A 132 18.57 -14.91 5.61
CA TYR A 132 18.26 -14.60 4.21
C TYR A 132 19.50 -14.23 3.39
N ALA A 133 20.46 -13.51 3.97
CA ALA A 133 21.74 -13.22 3.31
C ALA A 133 22.49 -14.50 2.96
N LEU A 134 22.55 -15.46 3.91
CA LEU A 134 23.17 -16.77 3.69
C LEU A 134 22.44 -17.61 2.63
N LEU A 135 21.11 -17.56 2.59
CA LEU A 135 20.33 -18.25 1.55
C LEU A 135 20.53 -17.62 0.17
N ALA A 136 20.61 -16.29 0.09
CA ALA A 136 20.89 -15.57 -1.15
C ALA A 136 22.29 -15.88 -1.69
N ASP A 137 23.30 -15.94 -0.81
CA ASP A 137 24.67 -16.30 -1.21
C ASP A 137 24.76 -17.76 -1.67
N LYS A 138 24.06 -18.69 -1.00
CA LYS A 138 23.96 -20.09 -1.48
C LYS A 138 23.26 -20.20 -2.83
N ALA A 139 22.23 -19.37 -3.09
CA ALA A 139 21.54 -19.33 -4.37
C ALA A 139 22.43 -18.76 -5.49
N ARG A 140 23.21 -17.71 -5.21
CA ARG A 140 24.21 -17.15 -6.13
C ARG A 140 25.32 -18.15 -6.44
N ALA A 141 25.86 -18.81 -5.42
CA ALA A 141 26.88 -19.85 -5.59
C ALA A 141 26.36 -21.05 -6.40
N ARG A 142 25.07 -21.39 -6.29
CA ARG A 142 24.42 -22.39 -7.15
C ARG A 142 24.21 -21.88 -8.58
N GLY A 143 23.93 -20.59 -8.77
CA GLY A 143 23.84 -19.95 -10.09
C GLY A 143 25.19 -19.91 -10.81
N ASP A 144 26.27 -19.59 -10.09
CA ASP A 144 27.63 -19.56 -10.63
C ASP A 144 28.17 -20.98 -10.91
N ALA A 145 27.76 -22.00 -10.15
CA ALA A 145 28.10 -23.39 -10.45
C ALA A 145 27.43 -23.93 -11.74
N GLY A 146 26.40 -23.25 -12.26
CA GLY A 146 25.76 -23.53 -13.55
C GLY A 146 26.39 -22.79 -14.74
N ALA A 147 27.16 -21.73 -14.49
CA ALA A 147 27.88 -20.97 -15.51
C ALA A 147 29.29 -21.55 -15.70
N ARG A 148 29.40 -22.60 -16.53
CA ARG A 148 30.71 -23.07 -17.00
C ARG A 148 31.42 -21.90 -17.69
N PRO A 149 32.72 -21.65 -17.42
CA PRO A 149 33.45 -20.61 -18.11
C PRO A 149 33.50 -20.96 -19.60
N GLU A 150 33.04 -20.04 -20.44
CA GLU A 150 33.21 -20.10 -21.88
C GLU A 150 34.72 -20.25 -22.17
N PRO A 151 35.17 -21.26 -22.93
CA PRO A 151 36.59 -21.45 -23.19
C PRO A 151 37.11 -20.24 -23.96
N ALA A 152 38.12 -19.58 -23.39
CA ALA A 152 38.80 -18.45 -23.99
C ALA A 152 39.15 -18.75 -25.46
N SER A 153 38.59 -17.94 -26.36
CA SER A 153 38.91 -17.97 -27.79
C SER A 153 40.41 -17.74 -27.99
N PRO A 154 41.11 -18.53 -28.83
CA PRO A 154 42.55 -18.39 -28.99
C PRO A 154 42.87 -17.07 -29.69
N ALA A 155 43.79 -16.31 -29.08
CA ALA A 155 44.32 -15.07 -29.63
C ALA A 155 44.90 -15.29 -31.05
N PRO A 156 44.76 -14.31 -31.97
CA PRO A 156 45.33 -14.43 -33.30
C PRO A 156 46.86 -14.31 -33.22
N ASP A 157 47.53 -15.37 -33.66
CA ASP A 157 48.97 -15.42 -33.92
C ASP A 157 49.36 -14.37 -34.96
N THR A 158 50.18 -13.41 -34.55
CA THR A 158 50.77 -12.40 -35.46
C THR A 158 52.25 -12.68 -35.67
N THR A 159 52.60 -13.90 -36.07
CA THR A 159 53.95 -14.22 -36.52
C THR A 159 54.08 -14.05 -38.04
N GLY A 160 54.72 -12.95 -38.45
CA GLY A 160 55.72 -12.97 -39.51
C GLY A 160 55.27 -12.76 -40.97
N ARG A 161 55.53 -11.56 -41.49
CA ARG A 161 56.21 -11.42 -42.80
C ARG A 161 56.94 -10.09 -42.92
N ARG A 162 58.26 -10.13 -42.67
CA ARG A 162 59.20 -9.26 -43.38
C ARG A 162 59.38 -9.84 -44.78
N THR A 163 59.39 -8.98 -45.79
CA THR A 163 60.37 -8.91 -46.91
C THR A 163 59.81 -8.02 -48.03
N PRO A 164 60.66 -7.52 -48.94
CA PRO A 164 61.98 -6.91 -48.74
C PRO A 164 61.97 -5.41 -49.11
#